data_AF-A0A1I0ELL5-F1
#
_entry.id   AF-A0A1I0ELL5-F1
#
_cell.length_a   1.000
_cell.length_b   1.000
_cell.length_c   1.000
_cell.angle_alpha   90.00
_cell.angle_beta   90.00
_cell.angle_gamma   90.00
#
_symmetry.space_group_name_H-M   'P 1'
#
loop_
_entity.id
_entity.type
_entity.pdbx_description
1 polymer ?
#
loop_
_entity_poly.entity_id
_entity_poly.type
_entity_poly.pdbx_seq_one_letter_code
_entity_poly.pdbx_strand_id
1 'polypeptide(L)'
;MKAVKWIDDAVFVVEVEEGVYTLAQMREHGLLELFDVFRTVDEWDGIDLNTSPMLFCMWVARDPLKALFRRFLTADEVKMNERPILKNMLSFRWVSEGKYTADLIELTDLYSNIGATVLKSDLCPDKDFAIIESHEFCGLQGDTVKLQQRLRLFYHTGINWDESKKFTFPALKTPDALLLYRKEIPMVTTSEPQVKSGLELLEGDEEVLAKIYPVVSALYVEVLKLQGPDAGDRALLLFENAMLQINQFEDEIETVERESLMEVLYQLGERVGLSRDTEFLEQWRGDW
;
A
#
# COMPACT_ATOMS: atom_id res chain seq x y z
N MET A 1 28.80 -9.95 -7.82
CA MET A 1 27.52 -10.08 -8.55
C MET A 1 27.74 -9.69 -10.00
N LYS A 2 27.21 -10.44 -10.96
CA LYS A 2 27.15 -10.02 -12.39
C LYS A 2 26.31 -8.75 -12.48
N ALA A 3 26.69 -7.84 -13.38
CA ALA A 3 25.99 -6.57 -13.58
C ALA A 3 24.52 -6.83 -13.94
N VAL A 4 23.59 -6.31 -13.14
CA VAL A 4 22.17 -6.32 -13.46
C VAL A 4 21.96 -5.46 -14.71
N LYS A 5 21.38 -6.04 -15.76
CA LYS A 5 21.02 -5.33 -16.99
C LYS A 5 19.53 -4.97 -16.92
N TRP A 6 19.17 -3.78 -17.38
CA TRP A 6 17.77 -3.43 -17.57
C TRP A 6 17.12 -4.38 -18.57
N ILE A 7 16.01 -4.98 -18.19
CA ILE A 7 15.21 -5.88 -19.01
C ILE A 7 13.77 -5.37 -18.84
N ASP A 8 13.17 -4.94 -19.94
CA ASP A 8 11.80 -4.43 -19.90
C ASP A 8 10.86 -5.53 -19.39
N ASP A 9 9.90 -5.12 -18.56
CA ASP A 9 8.93 -5.94 -17.82
C ASP A 9 9.51 -6.92 -16.80
N ALA A 10 10.83 -6.93 -16.59
CA ALA A 10 11.42 -7.77 -15.55
C ALA A 10 10.99 -7.33 -14.15
N VAL A 11 10.53 -8.30 -13.36
CA VAL A 11 10.21 -8.13 -11.94
C VAL A 11 11.42 -8.52 -11.11
N PHE A 12 11.66 -7.78 -10.03
CA PHE A 12 12.78 -8.04 -9.14
C PHE A 12 12.43 -7.75 -7.69
N VAL A 13 13.17 -8.44 -6.82
CA VAL A 13 13.08 -8.31 -5.37
C VAL A 13 13.92 -7.12 -4.91
N VAL A 14 13.27 -6.22 -4.19
CA VAL A 14 13.87 -5.04 -3.56
C VAL A 14 13.99 -5.30 -2.08
N GLU A 15 15.21 -5.20 -1.54
CA GLU A 15 15.41 -5.22 -0.10
C GLU A 15 15.16 -3.82 0.46
N VAL A 16 14.14 -3.72 1.31
CA VAL A 16 13.67 -2.48 1.93
C VAL A 16 14.53 -2.20 3.17
N GLU A 17 14.64 -3.21 4.04
CA GLU A 17 15.55 -3.28 5.18
C GLU A 17 15.92 -4.74 5.43
N GLU A 18 16.75 -5.00 6.44
CA GLU A 18 17.22 -6.35 6.72
C GLU A 18 16.04 -7.30 6.96
N GLY A 19 15.91 -8.31 6.10
CA GLY A 19 14.83 -9.30 6.18
C GLY A 19 13.45 -8.79 5.75
N VAL A 20 13.35 -7.63 5.09
CA VAL A 20 12.09 -7.10 4.55
C VAL A 20 12.25 -6.80 3.06
N TYR A 21 11.36 -7.37 2.26
CA TYR A 21 11.41 -7.33 0.81
C TYR A 21 10.11 -6.80 0.23
N THR A 22 10.18 -6.18 -0.95
CA THR A 22 9.02 -5.91 -1.80
C THR A 22 9.38 -6.15 -3.27
N LEU A 23 8.42 -5.97 -4.17
CA LEU A 23 8.62 -6.13 -5.61
C LEU A 23 8.61 -4.79 -6.34
N ALA A 24 9.40 -4.77 -7.39
CA ALA A 24 9.35 -3.72 -8.40
C ALA A 24 9.45 -4.33 -9.79
N GLN A 25 8.85 -3.64 -10.76
CA GLN A 25 8.85 -4.04 -12.16
C GLN A 25 9.47 -2.93 -13.01
N MET A 26 10.46 -3.32 -13.81
CA MET A 26 11.00 -2.47 -14.86
C MET A 26 9.94 -2.34 -15.95
N ARG A 27 9.65 -1.12 -16.39
CA ARG A 27 8.78 -0.90 -17.55
C ARG A 27 9.57 -0.26 -18.68
N GLU A 28 8.96 -0.19 -19.86
CA GLU A 28 9.55 0.52 -20.98
C GLU A 28 9.90 1.98 -20.61
N HIS A 29 10.76 2.61 -21.43
CA HIS A 29 11.17 4.01 -21.25
C HIS A 29 11.92 4.32 -19.93
N GLY A 30 12.45 3.30 -19.25
CA GLY A 30 13.22 3.48 -18.02
C GLY A 30 12.36 3.87 -16.82
N LEU A 31 11.09 3.48 -16.85
CA LEU A 31 10.16 3.62 -15.73
C LEU A 31 10.27 2.43 -14.80
N LEU A 32 10.07 2.67 -13.51
CA LEU A 32 10.06 1.67 -12.48
C LEU A 32 8.79 1.78 -11.66
N GLU A 33 8.07 0.67 -11.54
CA GLU A 33 6.88 0.54 -10.70
C GLU A 33 7.24 -0.23 -9.44
N LEU A 34 6.89 0.31 -8.27
CA LEU A 34 7.05 -0.35 -6.97
C LEU A 34 5.68 -0.73 -6.41
N PHE A 35 5.58 -1.90 -5.79
CA PHE A 35 4.31 -2.48 -5.36
C PHE A 35 4.21 -2.62 -3.84
N ASP A 36 2.98 -2.58 -3.33
CA ASP A 36 2.66 -2.80 -1.92
C ASP A 36 2.50 -4.31 -1.65
N VAL A 37 3.61 -5.03 -1.69
CA VAL A 37 3.68 -6.49 -1.49
C VAL A 37 4.87 -6.85 -0.62
N PHE A 38 4.85 -6.35 0.62
CA PHE A 38 5.96 -6.58 1.54
C PHE A 38 5.96 -8.00 2.11
N ARG A 39 7.15 -8.61 2.20
CA ARG A 39 7.35 -9.95 2.79
C ARG A 39 8.62 -9.99 3.62
N THR A 40 8.63 -10.83 4.64
CA THR A 40 9.83 -11.12 5.45
C THR A 40 10.63 -12.33 4.95
N VAL A 41 10.11 -13.02 3.94
CA VAL A 41 10.71 -14.17 3.27
C VAL A 41 10.68 -13.94 1.76
N ASP A 42 11.76 -14.32 1.08
CA ASP A 42 11.92 -14.19 -0.37
C ASP A 42 11.21 -15.34 -1.12
N GLU A 43 9.89 -15.44 -0.92
CA GLU A 43 8.99 -16.40 -1.56
C GLU A 43 7.82 -15.61 -2.16
N TRP A 44 7.53 -15.81 -3.45
CA TRP A 44 6.61 -14.94 -4.20
C TRP A 44 5.49 -15.69 -4.93
N ASP A 45 5.43 -17.01 -4.79
CA ASP A 45 4.43 -17.86 -5.44
C ASP A 45 3.01 -17.34 -5.18
N GLY A 46 2.22 -17.26 -6.26
CA GLY A 46 0.84 -16.80 -6.23
C GLY A 46 0.64 -15.27 -6.22
N ILE A 47 1.71 -14.46 -6.23
CA ILE A 47 1.56 -13.00 -6.35
C ILE A 47 1.16 -12.62 -7.78
N ASP A 48 0.09 -11.82 -7.90
CA ASP A 48 -0.36 -11.19 -9.15
C ASP A 48 -0.30 -9.66 -9.06
N LEU A 49 0.74 -9.08 -9.69
CA LEU A 49 0.98 -7.65 -9.70
C LEU A 49 -0.08 -6.84 -10.45
N ASN A 50 -0.99 -7.47 -11.21
CA ASN A 50 -2.14 -6.77 -11.78
C ASN A 50 -3.16 -6.38 -10.70
N THR A 51 -3.22 -7.17 -9.62
CA THR A 51 -4.15 -6.98 -8.51
C THR A 51 -3.49 -6.31 -7.30
N SER A 52 -2.16 -6.39 -7.19
CA SER A 52 -1.41 -5.68 -6.15
C SER A 52 -1.50 -4.16 -6.28
N PRO A 53 -1.63 -3.41 -5.17
CA PRO A 53 -1.52 -1.96 -5.20
C PRO A 53 -0.13 -1.52 -5.67
N MET A 54 -0.07 -0.54 -6.55
CA MET A 54 1.18 0.10 -6.93
C MET A 54 1.43 1.29 -6.01
N LEU A 55 2.59 1.33 -5.36
CA LEU A 55 3.01 2.42 -4.49
C LEU A 55 3.27 3.67 -5.31
N PHE A 56 4.15 3.58 -6.31
CA PHE A 56 4.51 4.70 -7.18
C PHE A 56 5.23 4.21 -8.43
N CYS A 57 5.22 5.07 -9.46
CA CYS A 57 5.89 4.86 -10.74
C CYS A 57 6.82 6.05 -11.04
N MET A 58 8.08 5.79 -11.34
CA MET A 58 9.10 6.83 -11.46
C MET A 58 10.11 6.55 -12.57
N TRP A 59 10.66 7.59 -13.19
CA TRP A 59 11.84 7.40 -14.07
C TRP A 59 13.08 7.19 -13.26
N VAL A 60 13.92 6.27 -13.73
CA VAL A 60 15.09 5.89 -12.96
C VAL A 60 16.40 5.89 -13.76
N ALA A 61 17.45 6.37 -13.10
CA ALA A 61 18.81 6.18 -13.54
C ALA A 61 19.18 4.70 -13.30
N ARG A 62 19.46 3.98 -14.40
CA ARG A 62 19.62 2.52 -14.40
C ARG A 62 20.82 2.04 -13.58
N ASP A 63 21.93 2.77 -13.59
CA ASP A 63 23.17 2.32 -12.95
C ASP A 63 23.14 2.43 -11.41
N PRO A 64 22.67 3.56 -10.81
CA PRO A 64 22.59 3.67 -9.36
C PRO A 64 21.71 2.62 -8.69
N LEU A 65 20.56 2.27 -9.30
CA LEU A 65 19.57 1.39 -8.65
C LEU A 65 19.97 -0.08 -8.54
N LYS A 66 21.00 -0.53 -9.25
CA LYS A 66 21.41 -1.95 -9.24
C LYS A 66 21.70 -2.47 -7.84
N ALA A 67 22.14 -1.59 -6.93
CA ALA A 67 22.42 -1.94 -5.55
C ALA A 67 21.17 -2.32 -4.74
N LEU A 68 19.97 -1.95 -5.19
CA LEU A 68 18.69 -2.26 -4.52
C LEU A 68 18.14 -3.63 -4.91
N PHE A 69 18.61 -4.20 -6.01
CA PHE A 69 18.01 -5.38 -6.62
C PHE A 69 18.72 -6.63 -6.12
N ARG A 70 17.98 -7.52 -5.43
CA ARG A 70 18.55 -8.77 -4.91
C ARG A 70 18.63 -9.84 -5.99
N ARG A 71 17.51 -10.06 -6.69
CA ARG A 71 17.38 -11.00 -7.79
C ARG A 71 16.17 -10.69 -8.66
N PHE A 72 16.17 -11.25 -9.87
CA PHE A 72 15.00 -11.28 -10.74
C PHE A 72 14.07 -12.41 -10.34
N LEU A 73 12.78 -12.19 -10.56
CA LEU A 73 11.77 -13.24 -10.54
C LEU A 73 11.50 -13.74 -11.96
N THR A 74 11.22 -15.04 -12.05
CA THR A 74 10.76 -15.68 -13.27
C THR A 74 9.25 -15.59 -13.40
N ALA A 75 8.72 -15.86 -14.60
CA ALA A 75 7.28 -15.85 -14.85
C ALA A 75 6.50 -16.91 -14.03
N ASP A 76 7.19 -17.95 -13.54
CA ASP A 76 6.58 -18.98 -12.69
C ASP A 76 6.47 -18.54 -11.21
N GLU A 77 7.28 -17.56 -10.79
CA GLU A 77 7.31 -17.06 -9.40
C GLU A 77 6.36 -15.89 -9.18
N VAL A 78 6.02 -15.13 -10.22
CA VAL A 78 5.16 -13.94 -10.10
C VAL A 78 4.46 -13.64 -11.41
N LYS A 79 3.18 -13.27 -11.33
CA LYS A 79 2.45 -12.72 -12.47
C LYS A 79 2.71 -11.22 -12.58
N MET A 80 3.32 -10.83 -13.69
CA MET A 80 3.76 -9.46 -13.96
C MET A 80 2.58 -8.50 -14.15
N ASN A 81 2.80 -7.22 -13.86
CA ASN A 81 1.82 -6.17 -14.08
C ASN A 81 1.72 -5.85 -15.58
N GLU A 82 0.53 -6.06 -16.14
CA GLU A 82 0.18 -5.74 -17.52
C GLU A 82 -0.68 -4.48 -17.61
N ARG A 83 -1.00 -3.84 -16.47
CA ARG A 83 -1.74 -2.57 -16.46
C ARG A 83 -1.00 -1.51 -17.29
N PRO A 84 -1.74 -0.60 -17.95
CA PRO A 84 -1.13 0.52 -18.65
C PRO A 84 -0.23 1.32 -17.73
N ILE A 85 0.95 1.68 -18.23
CA ILE A 85 1.88 2.55 -17.52
C ILE A 85 1.21 3.91 -17.31
N LEU A 86 1.35 4.47 -16.11
CA LEU A 86 0.77 5.78 -15.79
C LEU A 86 1.37 6.89 -16.66
N LYS A 87 0.49 7.65 -17.32
CA LYS A 87 0.86 8.82 -18.13
C LYS A 87 0.71 10.15 -17.40
N ASN A 88 -0.02 10.19 -16.29
CA ASN A 88 -0.23 11.44 -15.56
C ASN A 88 0.89 11.65 -14.55
N MET A 89 1.59 12.78 -14.64
CA MET A 89 2.72 13.10 -13.76
C MET A 89 2.79 14.59 -13.47
N LEU A 90 3.55 14.96 -12.43
CA LEU A 90 3.78 16.35 -12.04
C LEU A 90 4.98 16.91 -12.80
N SER A 91 4.82 18.03 -13.49
CA SER A 91 5.91 18.76 -14.13
C SER A 91 6.31 19.96 -13.30
N PHE A 92 7.56 19.99 -12.83
CA PHE A 92 8.06 21.12 -12.05
C PHE A 92 8.02 22.42 -12.87
N ARG A 93 7.53 23.49 -12.23
CA ARG A 93 7.45 24.82 -12.83
C ARG A 93 8.08 25.87 -11.92
N TRP A 94 9.05 26.58 -12.48
CA TRP A 94 9.62 27.76 -11.85
C TRP A 94 8.73 28.98 -12.10
N VAL A 95 8.33 29.68 -11.04
CA VAL A 95 7.49 30.89 -11.15
C VAL A 95 8.34 32.15 -10.97
N SER A 96 9.11 32.19 -9.90
CA SER A 96 10.07 33.25 -9.59
C SER A 96 11.12 32.74 -8.62
N GLU A 97 12.10 33.57 -8.27
CA GLU A 97 13.07 33.22 -7.23
C GLU A 97 12.35 32.82 -5.93
N GLY A 98 12.72 31.66 -5.38
CA GLY A 98 12.10 31.08 -4.18
C GLY A 98 10.63 30.66 -4.33
N LYS A 99 10.04 30.73 -5.52
CA LYS A 99 8.64 30.36 -5.77
C LYS A 99 8.54 29.32 -6.88
N TYR A 100 8.13 28.13 -6.49
CA TYR A 100 7.96 26.98 -7.36
C TYR A 100 6.51 26.49 -7.30
N THR A 101 6.13 25.71 -8.29
CA THR A 101 4.86 25.00 -8.37
C THR A 101 5.02 23.81 -9.33
N ALA A 102 3.94 23.12 -9.64
CA ALA A 102 3.94 22.12 -10.69
C ALA A 102 2.66 22.20 -11.52
N ASP A 103 2.72 21.61 -12.71
CA ASP A 103 1.56 21.33 -13.55
C ASP A 103 1.29 19.82 -13.52
N LEU A 104 0.03 19.42 -13.53
CA LEU A 104 -0.35 18.04 -13.88
C LEU A 104 -0.30 17.92 -15.40
N ILE A 105 0.53 17.01 -15.89
CA ILE A 105 0.69 16.73 -17.32
C ILE A 105 0.28 15.30 -17.64
N GLU A 106 -0.19 15.10 -18.87
CA GLU A 106 -0.29 13.79 -19.51
C GLU A 106 0.89 13.64 -20.48
N LEU A 107 1.71 12.61 -20.26
CA LEU A 107 2.85 12.31 -21.11
C LEU A 107 2.42 11.93 -22.53
N THR A 108 3.32 12.13 -23.47
CA THR A 108 3.13 11.67 -24.85
C THR A 108 3.08 10.13 -24.93
N ASP A 109 2.72 9.59 -26.09
CA ASP A 109 2.73 8.14 -26.32
C ASP A 109 4.13 7.50 -26.21
N LEU A 110 5.18 8.31 -26.23
CA LEU A 110 6.56 7.88 -25.99
C LEU A 110 6.99 8.04 -24.52
N TYR A 111 6.03 8.29 -23.63
CA TYR A 111 6.27 8.57 -22.20
C TYR A 111 7.30 9.68 -22.02
N SER A 112 7.15 10.78 -22.78
CA SER A 112 7.99 11.97 -22.65
C SER A 112 7.21 13.12 -22.04
N ASN A 113 7.88 13.89 -21.19
CA ASN A 113 7.39 15.17 -20.71
C ASN A 113 7.56 16.29 -21.74
N ILE A 114 8.39 16.09 -22.78
CA ILE A 114 8.54 17.04 -23.87
C ILE A 114 7.34 16.88 -24.81
N GLY A 115 6.58 17.96 -24.99
CA GLY A 115 5.34 17.94 -25.77
C GLY A 115 4.15 17.32 -25.05
N ALA A 116 4.27 17.07 -23.73
CA ALA A 116 3.18 16.60 -22.90
C ALA A 116 2.02 17.62 -22.85
N THR A 117 0.80 17.11 -22.70
CA THR A 117 -0.40 17.93 -22.56
C THR A 117 -0.53 18.39 -21.12
N VAL A 118 -0.72 19.69 -20.89
CA VAL A 118 -1.02 20.20 -19.54
C VAL A 118 -2.50 19.97 -19.24
N LEU A 119 -2.79 19.12 -18.27
CA LEU A 119 -4.15 18.84 -17.78
C LEU A 119 -4.61 19.89 -16.77
N LYS A 120 -3.70 20.32 -15.90
CA LYS A 120 -3.94 21.39 -14.92
C LYS A 120 -2.64 22.11 -14.61
N SER A 121 -2.66 23.43 -14.75
CA SER A 121 -1.51 24.27 -14.44
C SER A 121 -1.58 24.86 -13.03
N ASP A 122 -0.41 25.27 -12.53
CA ASP A 122 -0.26 26.03 -11.30
C ASP A 122 -0.92 25.39 -10.07
N LEU A 123 -0.53 24.14 -9.79
CA LEU A 123 -1.08 23.38 -8.68
C LEU A 123 -0.86 24.09 -7.34
N CYS A 124 -1.92 24.14 -6.54
CA CYS A 124 -1.95 24.78 -5.25
C CYS A 124 -2.15 23.74 -4.15
N PRO A 125 -1.25 23.60 -3.15
CA PRO A 125 -1.39 22.61 -2.08
C PRO A 125 -2.75 22.61 -1.36
N ASP A 126 -3.34 23.79 -1.14
CA ASP A 126 -4.61 23.90 -0.42
C ASP A 126 -5.82 23.38 -1.24
N LYS A 127 -5.72 23.43 -2.57
CA LYS A 127 -6.82 23.09 -3.49
C LYS A 127 -6.63 21.75 -4.18
N ASP A 128 -5.37 21.39 -4.40
CA ASP A 128 -4.94 20.33 -5.29
C ASP A 128 -4.14 19.26 -4.55
N PHE A 129 -4.27 19.20 -3.22
CA PHE A 129 -3.57 18.25 -2.36
C PHE A 129 -3.65 16.82 -2.91
N ALA A 130 -4.86 16.33 -3.22
CA ALA A 130 -5.05 14.96 -3.72
C ALA A 130 -4.30 14.69 -5.02
N ILE A 131 -4.25 15.67 -5.94
CA ILE A 131 -3.50 15.55 -7.21
C ILE A 131 -2.00 15.48 -6.91
N ILE A 132 -1.51 16.38 -6.06
CA ILE A 132 -0.09 16.46 -5.70
C ILE A 132 0.34 15.19 -4.94
N GLU A 133 -0.51 14.65 -4.08
CA GLU A 133 -0.25 13.45 -3.31
C GLU A 133 -0.20 12.20 -4.21
N SER A 134 -1.19 12.03 -5.09
CA SER A 134 -1.36 10.78 -5.87
C SER A 134 -0.48 10.67 -7.12
N HIS A 135 0.29 11.69 -7.48
CA HIS A 135 1.12 11.69 -8.70
C HIS A 135 2.60 11.92 -8.39
N GLU A 136 3.45 11.30 -9.20
CA GLU A 136 4.91 11.43 -9.11
C GLU A 136 5.43 12.56 -10.01
N PHE A 137 6.55 13.16 -9.64
CA PHE A 137 7.23 14.14 -10.50
C PHE A 137 7.86 13.48 -11.72
N CYS A 138 7.72 14.14 -12.87
CA CYS A 138 8.50 13.81 -14.04
C CYS A 138 9.95 14.25 -13.85
N GLY A 139 10.86 13.28 -13.86
CA GLY A 139 12.27 13.52 -13.63
C GLY A 139 13.01 12.22 -13.36
N LEU A 140 14.26 12.17 -13.79
CA LEU A 140 15.12 11.02 -13.57
C LEU A 140 15.55 10.96 -12.10
N GLN A 141 15.28 9.83 -11.46
CA GLN A 141 15.65 9.58 -10.07
C GLN A 141 16.80 8.57 -10.00
N GLY A 142 17.82 8.87 -9.22
CA GLY A 142 18.99 7.99 -9.06
C GLY A 142 19.48 7.84 -7.64
N ASP A 143 18.81 8.47 -6.68
CA ASP A 143 19.21 8.42 -5.28
C ASP A 143 18.61 7.18 -4.61
N THR A 144 19.41 6.13 -4.52
CA THR A 144 18.99 4.85 -3.94
C THR A 144 18.70 4.95 -2.44
N VAL A 145 19.37 5.86 -1.74
CA VAL A 145 19.17 6.07 -0.29
C VAL A 145 17.79 6.68 -0.06
N LYS A 146 17.42 7.71 -0.82
CA LYS A 146 16.07 8.30 -0.72
C LYS A 146 14.97 7.31 -1.09
N LEU A 147 15.20 6.49 -2.12
CA LEU A 147 14.24 5.44 -2.49
C LEU A 147 14.04 4.42 -1.37
N GLN A 148 15.13 3.92 -0.77
CA GLN A 148 15.05 3.02 0.38
C GLN A 148 14.36 3.68 1.59
N GLN A 149 14.68 4.94 1.88
CA GLN A 149 14.04 5.68 2.97
C GLN A 149 12.53 5.82 2.75
N ARG A 150 12.08 6.14 1.54
CA ARG A 150 10.65 6.20 1.19
C ARG A 150 9.97 4.84 1.38
N LEU A 151 10.61 3.75 0.94
CA LEU A 151 10.06 2.40 1.10
C LEU A 151 9.97 1.99 2.57
N ARG A 152 11.00 2.28 3.38
CA ARG A 152 10.97 2.03 4.84
C ARG A 152 9.91 2.87 5.54
N LEU A 153 9.81 4.15 5.20
CA LEU A 153 8.78 5.02 5.73
C LEU A 153 7.39 4.45 5.43
N PHE A 154 7.15 4.02 4.19
CA PHE A 154 5.89 3.40 3.82
C PHE A 154 5.65 2.11 4.60
N TYR A 155 6.62 1.20 4.64
CA TYR A 155 6.51 -0.07 5.37
C TYR A 155 6.13 0.14 6.85
N HIS A 156 6.77 1.09 7.53
CA HIS A 156 6.54 1.35 8.96
C HIS A 156 5.29 2.19 9.27
N THR A 157 4.80 3.00 8.33
CA THR A 157 3.77 4.02 8.63
C THR A 157 2.56 4.03 7.70
N GLY A 158 2.64 3.31 6.58
CA GLY A 158 1.70 3.39 5.46
C GLY A 158 1.73 4.72 4.69
N ILE A 159 2.67 5.62 5.00
CA ILE A 159 2.76 6.93 4.36
C ILE A 159 3.71 6.86 3.16
N ASN A 160 3.15 7.04 1.96
CA ASN A 160 3.93 7.08 0.73
C ASN A 160 4.35 8.52 0.44
N TRP A 161 5.57 8.90 0.85
CA TRP A 161 6.03 10.28 0.74
C TRP A 161 7.30 10.43 -0.09
N ASP A 162 7.22 11.26 -1.13
CA ASP A 162 8.38 11.77 -1.85
C ASP A 162 8.82 13.12 -1.26
N GLU A 163 10.01 13.15 -0.64
CA GLU A 163 10.59 14.38 -0.10
C GLU A 163 10.78 15.48 -1.15
N SER A 164 10.91 15.13 -2.44
CA SER A 164 11.05 16.13 -3.50
C SER A 164 9.83 17.05 -3.59
N LYS A 165 8.64 16.58 -3.19
CA LYS A 165 7.40 17.37 -3.15
C LYS A 165 7.49 18.53 -2.17
N LYS A 166 8.26 18.40 -1.09
CA LYS A 166 8.48 19.48 -0.10
C LYS A 166 9.26 20.65 -0.69
N PHE A 167 10.18 20.38 -1.61
CA PHE A 167 10.94 21.44 -2.27
C PHE A 167 10.02 22.29 -3.16
N THR A 168 9.16 21.65 -3.95
CA THR A 168 8.23 22.35 -4.85
C THR A 168 7.06 22.98 -4.10
N PHE A 169 6.59 22.33 -3.04
CA PHE A 169 5.45 22.75 -2.24
C PHE A 169 5.79 22.77 -0.73
N PRO A 170 6.48 23.81 -0.25
CA PRO A 170 6.95 23.86 1.15
C PRO A 170 5.83 23.84 2.19
N ALA A 171 4.61 24.23 1.80
CA ALA A 171 3.44 24.25 2.66
C ALA A 171 2.74 22.88 2.79
N LEU A 172 3.14 21.86 2.02
CA LEU A 172 2.59 20.52 2.20
C LEU A 172 2.92 20.00 3.60
N LYS A 173 1.93 19.36 4.21
CA LYS A 173 2.14 18.62 5.46
C LYS A 173 3.18 17.53 5.20
N THR A 174 4.29 17.59 5.94
CA THR A 174 5.33 16.57 5.91
C THR A 174 4.82 15.26 6.51
N PRO A 175 5.52 14.12 6.32
CA PRO A 175 5.24 12.89 7.04
C PRO A 175 5.12 13.13 8.54
N ASP A 176 6.04 13.92 9.14
CA ASP A 176 5.95 14.26 10.56
C ASP A 176 4.66 15.01 10.90
N ALA A 177 4.23 15.94 10.05
CA ALA A 177 2.96 16.65 10.24
C ALA A 177 1.74 15.75 10.00
N LEU A 178 1.83 14.76 9.10
CA LEU A 178 0.79 13.75 8.89
C LEU A 178 0.73 12.76 10.06
N LEU A 179 1.87 12.38 10.61
CA LEU A 179 2.02 11.56 11.82
C LEU A 179 1.51 12.33 13.06
N LEU A 180 1.81 13.62 13.17
CA LEU A 180 1.30 14.50 14.22
C LEU A 180 -0.19 14.80 14.06
N TYR A 181 -0.68 15.03 12.84
CA TYR A 181 -2.11 15.21 12.57
C TYR A 181 -2.90 13.94 12.87
N ARG A 182 -2.33 12.76 12.58
CA ARG A 182 -2.84 11.49 13.11
C ARG A 182 -2.86 11.53 14.65
N LYS A 183 -1.79 11.98 15.33
CA LYS A 183 -1.75 12.12 16.81
C LYS A 183 -2.69 13.18 17.41
N GLU A 184 -3.08 14.24 16.68
CA GLU A 184 -3.83 15.41 17.18
C GLU A 184 -5.33 15.42 16.84
N ILE A 185 -5.78 14.63 15.86
CA ILE A 185 -7.14 14.08 15.93
C ILE A 185 -7.21 13.36 17.29
N PRO A 186 -8.32 13.38 18.06
CA PRO A 186 -8.48 12.45 19.16
C PRO A 186 -8.47 11.04 18.57
N MET A 187 -7.26 10.51 18.39
CA MET A 187 -7.01 9.14 18.08
C MET A 187 -7.28 8.40 19.38
N VAL A 188 -8.31 7.56 19.34
CA VAL A 188 -8.13 6.18 19.77
C VAL A 188 -6.76 5.75 19.23
N THR A 189 -5.78 5.71 20.12
CA THR A 189 -4.36 5.59 19.82
C THR A 189 -4.08 4.43 18.88
N THR A 190 -3.62 4.71 17.66
CA THR A 190 -2.93 3.74 16.82
C THR A 190 -1.44 4.05 16.84
N SER A 191 -0.71 3.27 17.64
CA SER A 191 0.68 2.86 17.37
C SER A 191 0.76 2.16 16.00
N GLU A 192 1.89 1.56 15.62
CA GLU A 192 1.93 0.48 14.62
C GLU A 192 0.65 -0.38 14.67
N PRO A 193 0.21 -1.07 13.59
CA PRO A 193 -0.68 -2.19 13.78
C PRO A 193 0.12 -3.29 14.51
N GLN A 194 0.46 -3.07 15.78
CA GLN A 194 -0.01 -3.97 16.79
C GLN A 194 -1.48 -4.23 16.46
N VAL A 195 -1.72 -5.37 15.81
CA VAL A 195 -3.05 -5.95 15.60
C VAL A 195 -3.64 -6.34 16.96
N LYS A 196 -3.56 -5.45 17.95
CA LYS A 196 -3.75 -5.68 19.38
C LYS A 196 -4.96 -4.97 19.96
N SER A 197 -5.60 -4.04 19.24
CA SER A 197 -6.79 -3.41 19.80
C SER A 197 -8.05 -4.29 19.77
N GLY A 198 -7.99 -5.47 19.11
CA GLY A 198 -9.10 -6.43 19.06
C GLY A 198 -8.64 -7.89 19.18
N LEU A 199 -7.53 -8.30 18.52
CA LEU A 199 -7.09 -9.71 18.60
C LEU A 199 -6.60 -10.15 19.99
N GLU A 200 -6.23 -9.21 20.88
CA GLU A 200 -5.93 -9.53 22.29
C GLU A 200 -7.20 -9.95 23.07
N LEU A 201 -8.38 -9.69 22.52
CA LEU A 201 -9.65 -10.15 23.08
C LEU A 201 -10.02 -11.55 22.62
N LEU A 202 -9.29 -12.15 21.67
CA LEU A 202 -9.50 -13.55 21.30
C LEU A 202 -9.06 -14.42 22.48
N GLU A 203 -10.02 -15.17 23.01
CA GLU A 203 -9.84 -16.05 24.16
C GLU A 203 -10.16 -17.47 23.73
N GLY A 204 -9.39 -18.44 24.23
CA GLY A 204 -9.60 -19.84 23.91
C GLY A 204 -8.34 -20.70 23.89
N ASP A 205 -8.48 -21.90 23.36
CA ASP A 205 -7.40 -22.86 23.17
C ASP A 205 -6.33 -22.35 22.21
N GLU A 206 -5.06 -22.47 22.60
CA GLU A 206 -3.93 -21.92 21.85
C GLU A 206 -3.79 -22.56 20.44
N GLU A 207 -4.13 -23.84 20.26
CA GLU A 207 -4.04 -24.52 18.96
C GLU A 207 -5.13 -24.04 18.00
N VAL A 208 -6.34 -23.80 18.52
CA VAL A 208 -7.47 -23.24 17.76
C VAL A 208 -7.20 -21.79 17.40
N LEU A 209 -6.74 -20.98 18.36
CA LEU A 209 -6.38 -19.59 18.12
C LEU A 209 -5.23 -19.44 17.12
N ALA A 210 -4.24 -20.35 17.12
CA ALA A 210 -3.15 -20.33 16.14
C ALA A 210 -3.65 -20.51 14.68
N LYS A 211 -4.79 -21.19 14.48
CA LYS A 211 -5.44 -21.38 13.17
C LYS A 211 -6.30 -20.18 12.78
N ILE A 212 -7.01 -19.59 13.74
CA ILE A 212 -7.96 -18.48 13.51
C ILE A 212 -7.21 -17.14 13.37
N TYR A 213 -6.17 -16.91 14.16
CA TYR A 213 -5.47 -15.63 14.23
C TYR A 213 -4.94 -15.13 12.87
N PRO A 214 -4.32 -15.94 11.99
CA PRO A 214 -3.90 -15.50 10.67
C PRO A 214 -5.06 -14.98 9.81
N VAL A 215 -6.23 -15.63 9.87
CA VAL A 215 -7.42 -15.26 9.09
C VAL A 215 -7.96 -13.91 9.57
N VAL A 216 -8.15 -13.75 10.89
CA VAL A 216 -8.69 -12.52 11.48
C VAL A 216 -7.70 -11.35 11.35
N SER A 217 -6.40 -11.63 11.46
CA SER A 217 -5.34 -10.63 11.24
C SER A 217 -5.33 -10.11 9.80
N ALA A 218 -5.42 -11.01 8.81
CA ALA A 218 -5.52 -10.63 7.40
C ALA A 218 -6.78 -9.80 7.12
N LEU A 219 -7.92 -10.20 7.69
CA LEU A 219 -9.16 -9.45 7.61
C LEU A 219 -9.01 -8.04 8.20
N TYR A 220 -8.38 -7.90 9.37
CA TYR A 220 -8.11 -6.62 10.01
C TYR A 220 -7.34 -5.67 9.08
N VAL A 221 -6.28 -6.16 8.44
CA VAL A 221 -5.45 -5.37 7.53
C VAL A 221 -6.27 -4.86 6.35
N GLU A 222 -7.09 -5.70 5.73
CA GLU A 222 -7.86 -5.32 4.55
C GLU A 222 -9.04 -4.41 4.89
N VAL A 223 -9.77 -4.67 5.98
CA VAL A 223 -10.89 -3.85 6.42
C VAL A 223 -10.42 -2.44 6.80
N LEU A 224 -9.28 -2.30 7.47
CA LEU A 224 -8.75 -1.00 7.87
C LEU A 224 -8.25 -0.14 6.69
N LYS A 225 -8.02 -0.74 5.51
CA LYS A 225 -7.70 0.00 4.27
C LYS A 225 -8.95 0.61 3.62
N LEU A 226 -10.15 0.15 3.98
CA LEU A 226 -11.38 0.63 3.37
C LEU A 226 -11.74 2.04 3.88
N GLN A 227 -11.99 2.94 2.93
CA GLN A 227 -12.46 4.30 3.20
C GLN A 227 -13.55 4.70 2.20
N GLY A 228 -14.39 5.67 2.59
CA GLY A 228 -15.46 6.22 1.76
C GLY A 228 -16.85 5.70 2.13
N PRO A 229 -17.91 6.24 1.50
CA PRO A 229 -19.30 5.95 1.85
C PRO A 229 -19.69 4.48 1.63
N ASP A 230 -19.03 3.78 0.70
CA ASP A 230 -19.30 2.37 0.36
C ASP A 230 -18.30 1.40 1.01
N ALA A 231 -17.66 1.81 2.12
CA ALA A 231 -16.70 0.96 2.84
C ALA A 231 -17.37 -0.28 3.44
N GLY A 232 -18.56 -0.14 4.03
CA GLY A 232 -19.31 -1.25 4.63
C GLY A 232 -19.67 -2.33 3.62
N ASP A 233 -20.23 -1.95 2.48
CA ASP A 233 -20.62 -2.91 1.42
C ASP A 233 -19.43 -3.72 0.90
N ARG A 234 -18.26 -3.08 0.74
CA ARG A 234 -17.02 -3.78 0.34
C ARG A 234 -16.45 -4.65 1.44
N ALA A 235 -16.64 -4.26 2.70
CA ALA A 235 -16.19 -5.04 3.84
C ALA A 235 -16.96 -6.36 3.99
N LEU A 236 -18.26 -6.38 3.63
CA LEU A 236 -19.09 -7.61 3.73
C LEU A 236 -18.45 -8.80 3.03
N LEU A 237 -17.89 -8.61 1.83
CA LEU A 237 -17.22 -9.68 1.09
C LEU A 237 -15.93 -10.16 1.78
N LEU A 238 -15.22 -9.25 2.46
CA LEU A 238 -14.03 -9.62 3.24
C LEU A 238 -14.43 -10.45 4.48
N PHE A 239 -15.47 -10.03 5.19
CA PHE A 239 -16.02 -10.76 6.33
C PHE A 239 -16.54 -12.14 5.94
N GLU A 240 -17.29 -12.25 4.84
CA GLU A 240 -17.78 -13.53 4.31
C GLU A 240 -16.62 -14.51 4.08
N ASN A 241 -15.59 -14.07 3.35
CA ASN A 241 -14.43 -14.91 3.05
C ASN A 241 -13.64 -15.33 4.30
N ALA A 242 -13.57 -14.46 5.31
CA ALA A 242 -12.93 -14.79 6.58
C ALA A 242 -13.76 -15.81 7.37
N MET A 243 -15.08 -15.62 7.46
CA MET A 243 -15.99 -16.54 8.15
C MET A 243 -15.97 -17.94 7.51
N LEU A 244 -16.00 -18.02 6.18
CA LEU A 244 -15.91 -19.30 5.47
C LEU A 244 -14.58 -20.04 5.72
N GLN A 245 -13.48 -19.32 5.97
CA GLN A 245 -12.21 -19.92 6.35
C GLN A 245 -12.22 -20.37 7.81
N ILE A 246 -12.80 -19.59 8.71
CA ILE A 246 -12.94 -19.94 10.13
C ILE A 246 -13.80 -21.19 10.29
N ASN A 247 -14.88 -21.32 9.52
CA ASN A 247 -15.77 -22.49 9.56
C ASN A 247 -15.07 -23.82 9.22
N GLN A 248 -13.87 -23.80 8.64
CA GLN A 248 -13.07 -25.02 8.47
C GLN A 248 -12.62 -25.64 9.79
N PHE A 249 -12.74 -24.88 10.89
CA PHE A 249 -12.37 -25.27 12.24
C PHE A 249 -13.60 -25.35 13.17
N GLU A 250 -14.83 -25.41 12.63
CA GLU A 250 -16.07 -25.34 13.43
C GLU A 250 -16.13 -26.37 14.56
N ASP A 251 -15.69 -27.59 14.31
CA ASP A 251 -15.67 -28.68 15.30
C ASP A 251 -14.69 -28.44 16.47
N GLU A 252 -13.77 -27.48 16.31
CA GLU A 252 -12.75 -27.12 17.29
C GLU A 252 -13.08 -25.81 18.02
N ILE A 253 -14.08 -25.05 17.55
CA ILE A 253 -14.45 -23.76 18.12
C ILE A 253 -15.47 -23.97 19.24
N GLU A 254 -15.02 -23.79 20.47
CA GLU A 254 -15.87 -23.87 21.66
C GLU A 254 -16.50 -22.51 21.97
N THR A 255 -17.33 -22.48 23.02
CA THR A 255 -18.13 -21.30 23.37
C THR A 255 -17.28 -20.05 23.62
N VAL A 256 -16.08 -20.19 24.16
CA VAL A 256 -15.21 -19.06 24.55
C VAL A 256 -14.56 -18.41 23.31
N GLU A 257 -14.04 -19.24 22.41
CA GLU A 257 -13.46 -18.86 21.12
C GLU A 257 -14.53 -18.17 20.28
N ARG A 258 -15.74 -18.75 20.26
CA ARG A 258 -16.85 -18.19 19.52
C ARG A 258 -17.24 -16.80 19.98
N GLU A 259 -17.48 -16.63 21.28
CA GLU A 259 -17.94 -15.36 21.82
C GLU A 259 -16.89 -14.26 21.63
N SER A 260 -15.62 -14.58 21.89
CA SER A 260 -14.52 -13.64 21.67
C SER A 260 -14.33 -13.30 20.18
N LEU A 261 -14.39 -14.29 19.29
CA LEU A 261 -14.26 -14.09 17.85
C LEU A 261 -15.37 -13.23 17.27
N MET A 262 -16.62 -13.49 17.66
CA MET A 262 -17.76 -12.69 17.21
C MET A 262 -17.65 -11.25 17.71
N GLU A 263 -17.24 -11.05 18.96
CA GLU A 263 -17.02 -9.71 19.51
C GLU A 263 -15.95 -8.94 18.71
N VAL A 264 -14.82 -9.59 18.41
CA VAL A 264 -13.73 -9.00 17.61
C VAL A 264 -14.19 -8.63 16.21
N LEU A 265 -14.94 -9.51 15.54
CA LEU A 265 -15.39 -9.29 14.17
C LEU A 265 -16.48 -8.21 14.08
N TYR A 266 -17.41 -8.14 15.05
CA TYR A 266 -18.39 -7.06 15.11
C TYR A 266 -17.73 -5.71 15.35
N GLN A 267 -16.78 -5.62 16.28
CA GLN A 267 -16.02 -4.38 16.52
C GLN A 267 -15.25 -3.92 15.28
N LEU A 268 -14.72 -4.87 14.49
CA LEU A 268 -14.05 -4.56 13.23
C LEU A 268 -15.05 -4.03 12.19
N GLY A 269 -16.26 -4.60 12.11
CA GLY A 269 -17.32 -4.18 11.20
C GLY A 269 -17.81 -2.75 11.47
N GLU A 270 -17.95 -2.37 12.74
CA GLU A 270 -18.36 -1.01 13.13
C GLU A 270 -17.40 0.06 12.60
N ARG A 271 -16.11 -0.25 12.48
CA ARG A 271 -15.09 0.68 11.96
C ARG A 271 -15.30 1.05 10.48
N VAL A 272 -16.02 0.22 9.74
CA VAL A 272 -16.35 0.44 8.32
C VAL A 272 -17.84 0.69 8.09
N GLY A 273 -18.60 0.95 9.17
CA GLY A 273 -20.00 1.35 9.11
C GLY A 273 -20.99 0.19 9.06
N LEU A 274 -20.56 -1.04 9.39
CA LEU A 274 -21.48 -2.17 9.58
C LEU A 274 -22.00 -2.18 11.02
N SER A 275 -23.32 -2.14 11.20
CA SER A 275 -23.93 -2.16 12.53
C SER A 275 -24.06 -3.59 13.05
N ARG A 276 -23.75 -3.80 14.34
CA ARG A 276 -23.99 -5.08 15.02
C ARG A 276 -25.48 -5.47 15.03
N ASP A 277 -26.38 -4.50 14.99
CA ASP A 277 -27.84 -4.72 14.97
C ASP A 277 -28.32 -5.41 13.67
N THR A 278 -27.51 -5.42 12.61
CA THR A 278 -27.85 -6.12 11.37
C THR A 278 -27.46 -7.59 11.40
N GLU A 279 -26.78 -8.05 12.46
CA GLU A 279 -26.36 -9.45 12.63
C GLU A 279 -25.61 -9.98 11.39
N PHE A 280 -24.79 -9.12 10.75
CA PHE A 280 -24.24 -9.39 9.42
C PHE A 280 -23.28 -10.59 9.37
N LEU A 281 -22.81 -11.08 10.52
CA LEU A 281 -21.96 -12.27 10.62
C LEU A 281 -22.78 -13.55 10.78
N GLU A 282 -24.01 -13.48 11.30
CA GLU A 282 -24.84 -14.67 11.59
C GLU A 282 -25.17 -15.47 10.33
N GLN A 283 -25.27 -14.80 9.19
CA GLN A 283 -25.47 -15.44 7.88
C GLN A 283 -24.32 -16.37 7.45
N TRP A 284 -23.13 -16.25 8.07
CA TRP A 284 -21.93 -17.02 7.68
C TRP A 284 -21.30 -17.80 8.84
N ARG A 285 -21.84 -17.72 10.05
CA ARG A 285 -21.21 -18.21 11.28
C ARG A 285 -21.06 -19.73 11.41
N GLY A 286 -21.70 -20.53 10.56
CA GLY A 286 -21.65 -21.99 10.70
C GLY A 286 -22.34 -22.46 12.00
N ASP A 287 -22.16 -23.74 12.35
CA ASP A 287 -22.83 -24.39 13.50
C ASP A 287 -21.95 -24.42 14.77
N TRP A 288 -21.12 -23.39 14.97
CA TRP A 288 -20.37 -23.17 16.21
C TRP A 288 -20.94 -22.03 17.04
#